data_AF-A0A1F9EWX5-F1
#
_entry.id   AF-A0A1F9EWX5-F1
#
_cell.length_a   1.000
_cell.length_b   1.000
_cell.length_c   1.000
_cell.angle_alpha   90.00
_cell.angle_beta   90.00
_cell.angle_gamma   90.00
#
_symmetry.space_group_name_H-M   'P 1'
#
loop_
_entity.id
_entity.type
_entity.pdbx_description
1 polymer ?
#
loop_
_entity_poly.entity_id
_entity_poly.type
_entity_poly.pdbx_seq_one_letter_code
_entity_poly.pdbx_strand_id
1 'polypeptide(L)'
;MLALALLITAPQVAAELPDAARLARGEVVLSFEQAPGSAFPVATAHVLVDAPPARVWSIVADCDRTGEVMPDVRTAGVVAEEDGTSRCSVVVGMPFPLRDLTSVTRAVLEVTPGVRWQRSWRLVEGDFTVNEGYWRLEPS
;
A
#
# COMPACT_ATOMS: atom_id res chain seq x y z
N MET A 1 6.45 39.04 51.70
CA MET A 1 5.90 37.67 51.61
C MET A 1 5.50 37.42 50.17
N LEU A 2 6.32 36.69 49.41
CA LEU A 2 6.07 36.39 48.00
C LEU A 2 5.09 35.22 47.91
N ALA A 3 3.97 35.39 47.21
CA ALA A 3 3.05 34.31 46.85
C ALA A 3 3.57 33.63 45.57
N LEU A 4 3.97 32.37 45.69
CA LEU A 4 4.43 31.55 44.59
C LEU A 4 3.21 30.89 43.93
N ALA A 5 2.79 31.40 42.78
CA ALA A 5 1.71 30.81 41.99
C ALA A 5 2.24 29.55 41.26
N LEU A 6 1.68 28.39 41.62
CA LEU A 6 1.99 27.11 41.00
C LEU A 6 1.21 27.00 39.67
N LEU A 7 1.90 27.22 38.54
CA LEU A 7 1.35 26.99 37.21
C LEU A 7 1.33 25.48 36.93
N ILE A 8 0.15 24.87 36.97
CA ILE A 8 -0.07 23.49 36.54
C ILE A 8 -0.17 23.49 35.01
N THR A 9 0.88 23.06 34.32
CA THR A 9 0.86 22.80 32.88
C THR A 9 0.19 21.44 32.62
N ALA A 10 -1.07 21.44 32.19
CA ALA A 10 -1.71 20.24 31.68
C ALA A 10 -1.06 19.82 30.34
N PRO A 11 -0.90 18.52 30.05
CA PRO A 11 -0.38 18.08 28.77
C PRO A 11 -1.42 18.41 27.70
N GLN A 12 -1.05 19.24 26.72
CA GLN A 12 -1.87 19.43 25.55
C GLN A 12 -1.71 18.20 24.66
N VAL A 13 -2.72 17.33 24.67
CA VAL A 13 -2.88 16.34 23.61
C VAL A 13 -3.28 17.12 22.36
N ALA A 14 -2.35 17.28 21.42
CA ALA A 14 -2.66 17.87 20.13
C ALA A 14 -3.74 17.01 19.48
N ALA A 15 -4.87 17.62 19.08
CA ALA A 15 -5.90 16.91 18.36
C ALA A 15 -5.32 16.42 17.02
N GLU A 16 -5.41 15.12 16.78
CA GLU A 16 -5.03 14.55 15.49
C GLU A 16 -5.99 15.08 14.42
N LEU A 17 -5.43 15.49 13.28
CA LEU A 17 -6.24 16.03 12.21
C LEU A 17 -7.03 14.90 11.52
N PRO A 18 -8.25 15.19 11.03
CA PRO A 18 -8.99 14.22 10.23
C PRO A 18 -8.17 13.75 9.03
N ASP A 19 -8.29 12.47 8.67
CA ASP A 19 -7.52 11.86 7.57
C ASP A 19 -7.67 12.62 6.25
N ALA A 20 -8.86 13.12 5.93
CA ALA A 20 -9.08 13.94 4.74
C ALA A 20 -8.20 15.20 4.71
N ALA A 21 -8.01 15.86 5.86
CA ALA A 21 -7.16 17.05 5.96
C ALA A 21 -5.68 16.69 5.85
N ARG A 22 -5.27 15.52 6.35
CA ARG A 22 -3.90 15.00 6.23
C ARG A 22 -3.58 14.63 4.78
N LEU A 23 -4.47 13.88 4.14
CA LEU A 23 -4.37 13.52 2.73
C LEU A 23 -4.28 14.76 1.82
N ALA A 24 -5.09 15.80 2.09
CA ALA A 24 -5.06 17.05 1.35
C ALA A 24 -3.71 17.80 1.45
N ARG A 25 -2.87 17.49 2.46
CA ARG A 25 -1.51 18.02 2.59
C ARG A 25 -0.43 17.12 1.98
N GLY A 26 -0.84 16.05 1.30
CA GLY A 26 0.07 15.08 0.70
C GLY A 26 0.65 14.07 1.71
N GLU A 27 0.05 13.94 2.90
CA GLU A 27 0.44 12.88 3.83
C GLU A 27 -0.08 11.51 3.35
N VAL A 28 0.66 10.46 3.70
CA VAL A 28 0.18 9.08 3.62
C VAL A 28 -0.46 8.73 4.97
N VAL A 29 -1.73 8.35 4.94
CA VAL A 29 -2.45 7.88 6.14
C VAL A 29 -2.35 6.35 6.18
N LEU A 30 -1.77 5.82 7.26
CA LEU A 30 -1.58 4.39 7.47
C LEU A 30 -2.46 3.91 8.62
N SER A 31 -3.14 2.80 8.42
CA SER A 31 -3.85 2.08 9.49
C SER A 31 -3.42 0.61 9.51
N PHE A 32 -3.50 0.00 10.68
CA PHE A 32 -3.13 -1.39 10.91
C PHE A 32 -4.23 -2.10 11.68
N GLU A 33 -4.67 -3.25 11.18
CA GLU A 33 -5.67 -4.10 11.83
C GLU A 33 -5.09 -5.50 12.05
N GLN A 34 -5.24 -6.05 13.25
CA GLN A 34 -4.75 -7.40 13.52
C GLN A 34 -5.57 -8.44 12.73
N ALA A 35 -4.92 -9.19 11.84
CA ALA A 35 -5.57 -10.29 11.16
C ALA A 35 -5.77 -11.48 12.12
N PRO A 36 -6.99 -12.04 12.23
CA PRO A 36 -7.24 -13.24 13.01
C PRO A 36 -6.33 -14.39 12.59
N GLY A 37 -5.61 -14.98 13.54
CA GLY A 37 -4.69 -16.10 13.28
C GLY A 37 -3.39 -15.72 12.57
N SER A 38 -3.12 -14.43 12.32
CA SER A 38 -1.86 -13.94 11.77
C SER A 38 -0.97 -13.36 12.87
N ALA A 39 0.34 -13.60 12.77
CA ALA A 39 1.33 -12.91 13.58
C ALA A 39 1.57 -11.45 13.12
N PHE A 40 1.12 -11.09 11.91
CA PHE A 40 1.30 -9.78 11.29
C PHE A 40 -0.03 -9.08 11.05
N PRO A 41 -0.13 -7.76 11.28
CA PRO A 41 -1.33 -7.00 10.98
C PRO A 41 -1.51 -6.79 9.47
N VAL A 42 -2.74 -6.53 9.04
CA VAL A 42 -3.07 -5.98 7.73
C VAL A 42 -2.80 -4.48 7.78
N ALA A 43 -2.00 -3.98 6.84
CA ALA A 43 -1.77 -2.55 6.66
C ALA A 43 -2.67 -2.00 5.55
N THR A 44 -3.31 -0.86 5.78
CA THR A 44 -4.01 -0.09 4.74
C THR A 44 -3.37 1.29 4.64
N ALA A 45 -3.02 1.69 3.42
CA ALA A 45 -2.45 2.98 3.12
C ALA A 45 -3.40 3.80 2.23
N HIS A 46 -3.67 5.03 2.63
CA HIS A 46 -4.40 6.01 1.82
C HIS A 46 -3.47 7.16 1.45
N VAL A 47 -3.53 7.57 0.19
CA VAL A 47 -2.78 8.70 -0.35
C VAL A 47 -3.64 9.43 -1.36
N LEU A 48 -3.58 10.76 -1.35
CA LEU A 48 -4.18 11.59 -2.39
C LEU A 48 -3.12 11.85 -3.46
N VAL A 49 -3.44 11.54 -4.71
CA VAL A 49 -2.55 11.73 -5.85
C VAL A 49 -3.16 12.77 -6.78
N ASP A 50 -2.43 13.86 -7.03
CA ASP A 50 -2.83 14.91 -7.96
C ASP A 50 -2.61 14.49 -9.41
N ALA A 51 -3.41 13.51 -9.87
CA ALA A 51 -3.44 13.05 -11.24
C ALA A 51 -4.78 12.36 -11.56
N PRO A 52 -5.20 12.34 -12.85
CA PRO A 52 -6.36 11.56 -13.24
C PRO A 52 -6.20 10.06 -12.90
N PRO A 53 -7.23 9.38 -12.35
CA PRO A 53 -7.13 7.97 -11.97
C PRO A 53 -6.64 7.06 -13.09
N ALA A 54 -7.04 7.31 -14.34
CA ALA A 54 -6.59 6.54 -15.51
C ALA A 54 -5.06 6.59 -15.72
N ARG A 55 -4.42 7.72 -15.42
CA ARG A 55 -2.96 7.89 -15.52
C ARG A 55 -2.23 7.15 -14.41
N VAL A 56 -2.77 7.17 -13.20
CA VAL A 56 -2.21 6.39 -12.08
C VAL A 56 -2.41 4.89 -12.34
N TRP A 57 -3.58 4.52 -12.86
CA TRP A 57 -3.94 3.14 -13.15
C TRP A 57 -3.03 2.48 -14.18
N SER A 58 -2.60 3.21 -15.23
CA SER A 58 -1.66 2.67 -16.22
C SER A 58 -0.29 2.29 -15.65
N ILE A 59 0.01 2.70 -14.42
CA ILE A 59 1.23 2.33 -13.68
C ILE A 59 0.91 1.21 -12.70
N VAL A 60 -0.15 1.36 -11.90
CA VAL A 60 -0.53 0.41 -10.84
C VAL A 60 -0.97 -0.96 -11.38
N ALA A 61 -1.61 -0.97 -12.56
CA ALA A 61 -2.06 -2.20 -13.20
C ALA A 61 -0.95 -2.98 -13.90
N ASP A 62 0.19 -2.34 -14.17
CA ASP A 62 1.28 -2.89 -14.96
C ASP A 62 2.27 -3.67 -14.07
N CYS A 63 2.25 -4.99 -14.22
CA CYS A 63 3.12 -5.88 -13.45
C CYS A 63 4.59 -5.74 -13.83
N ASP A 64 4.91 -5.51 -15.09
CA ASP A 64 6.30 -5.38 -15.55
C ASP A 64 6.95 -4.13 -14.97
N ARG A 65 6.17 -3.05 -14.84
CA ARG A 65 6.66 -1.76 -14.37
C ARG A 65 6.60 -1.58 -12.86
N THR A 66 6.12 -2.59 -12.13
CA THR A 66 6.03 -2.52 -10.66
C THR A 66 7.40 -2.26 -10.02
N GLY A 67 8.49 -2.79 -10.58
CA GLY A 67 9.85 -2.55 -10.10
C GLY A 67 10.37 -1.13 -10.29
N GLU A 68 9.75 -0.32 -11.14
CA GLU A 68 10.14 1.09 -11.34
C GLU A 68 9.61 1.99 -10.22
N VAL A 69 8.55 1.57 -9.53
CA VAL A 69 7.78 2.41 -8.60
C VAL A 69 7.74 1.87 -7.18
N MET A 70 7.94 0.56 -7.00
CA MET A 70 7.96 -0.05 -5.68
C MET A 70 9.38 -0.04 -5.10
N PRO A 71 9.58 0.53 -3.90
CA PRO A 71 10.84 0.41 -3.19
C PRO A 71 11.25 -1.05 -3.03
N ASP A 72 12.55 -1.30 -3.06
CA ASP A 72 13.18 -2.60 -2.84
C ASP A 72 12.84 -3.71 -3.84
N VAL A 73 11.92 -3.50 -4.79
CA VAL A 73 11.72 -4.44 -5.89
C VAL A 73 12.91 -4.40 -6.84
N ARG A 74 13.60 -5.53 -6.99
CA ARG A 74 14.78 -5.67 -7.85
C ARG A 74 14.40 -6.04 -9.27
N THR A 75 13.43 -6.94 -9.40
CA THR A 75 12.89 -7.38 -10.69
C THR A 75 11.39 -7.60 -10.55
N ALA A 76 10.67 -7.31 -11.62
CA ALA A 76 9.25 -7.58 -11.76
C ALA A 76 8.96 -8.05 -13.19
N GLY A 77 7.90 -8.82 -13.37
CA GLY A 77 7.50 -9.28 -14.70
C GLY A 77 6.17 -10.00 -14.75
N VAL A 78 5.62 -10.15 -15.95
CA VAL A 78 4.49 -11.04 -16.24
C VAL A 78 5.02 -12.44 -16.58
N VAL A 79 4.56 -13.44 -15.82
CA VAL A 79 4.88 -14.85 -16.05
C VAL A 79 3.90 -15.48 -17.04
N ALA A 80 2.62 -15.11 -16.94
CA ALA A 80 1.56 -15.59 -17.81
C ALA A 80 0.34 -14.67 -17.76
N GLU A 81 -0.45 -14.68 -18.83
CA GLU A 81 -1.78 -14.08 -18.89
C GLU A 81 -2.79 -15.16 -19.29
N GLU A 82 -3.80 -15.39 -18.46
CA GLU A 82 -4.84 -16.40 -18.67
C GLU A 82 -6.20 -15.81 -18.28
N ASP A 83 -7.18 -15.84 -19.18
CA ASP A 83 -8.59 -15.51 -18.90
C ASP A 83 -8.82 -14.20 -18.10
N GLY A 84 -8.14 -13.12 -18.51
CA GLY A 84 -8.29 -11.80 -17.86
C GLY A 84 -7.59 -11.68 -16.51
N THR A 85 -6.72 -12.64 -16.18
CA THR A 85 -5.90 -12.66 -14.97
C THR A 85 -4.42 -12.73 -15.35
N SER A 86 -3.59 -11.92 -14.72
CA SER A 86 -2.13 -11.92 -14.96
C SER A 86 -1.40 -12.57 -13.78
N ARG A 87 -0.41 -13.43 -14.06
CA ARG A 87 0.53 -13.92 -13.05
C ARG A 87 1.75 -13.04 -13.05
N CYS A 88 2.00 -12.36 -11.93
CA CYS A 88 3.04 -11.35 -11.81
C CYS A 88 4.14 -11.83 -10.87
N SER A 89 5.37 -11.91 -11.37
CA SER A 89 6.55 -12.21 -10.58
C SER A 89 7.18 -10.95 -10.03
N VAL A 90 7.67 -11.03 -8.79
CA VAL A 90 8.42 -9.97 -8.12
C VAL A 90 9.54 -10.59 -7.32
N VAL A 91 10.72 -9.98 -7.38
CA VAL A 91 11.85 -10.24 -6.48
C VAL A 91 12.09 -9.01 -5.62
N VAL A 92 11.93 -9.16 -4.31
CA VAL A 92 12.15 -8.13 -3.30
C VAL A 92 13.56 -8.27 -2.74
N GLY A 93 14.31 -7.18 -2.84
CA GLY A 93 15.66 -7.05 -2.29
C GLY A 93 15.61 -6.97 -0.77
N MET A 94 16.31 -7.87 -0.09
CA MET A 94 16.37 -7.85 1.37
C MET A 94 17.68 -7.22 1.87
N PRO A 95 17.70 -6.60 3.06
CA PRO A 95 18.93 -6.14 3.67
C PRO A 95 19.91 -7.30 3.90
N PHE A 96 21.19 -7.10 3.57
CA PHE A 96 22.25 -8.08 3.85
C PHE A 96 22.31 -8.42 5.35
N PRO A 97 22.47 -9.71 5.75
CA PRO A 97 22.83 -10.87 4.93
C PRO A 97 21.64 -11.74 4.49
N LEU A 98 20.42 -11.21 4.50
CA LEU A 98 19.25 -11.96 4.06
C LEU A 98 19.28 -12.16 2.54
N ARG A 99 18.82 -13.32 2.08
CA ARG A 99 18.57 -13.54 0.65
C ARG A 99 17.33 -12.76 0.21
N ASP A 100 17.31 -12.37 -1.05
CA ASP A 100 16.13 -11.79 -1.69
C ASP A 100 14.95 -12.76 -1.64
N LEU A 101 13.74 -12.18 -1.60
CA LEU A 101 12.48 -12.92 -1.54
C LEU A 101 11.78 -12.89 -2.89
N THR A 102 11.28 -14.04 -3.32
CA THR A 102 10.58 -14.21 -4.58
C THR A 102 9.08 -14.41 -4.33
N SER A 103 8.26 -13.92 -5.27
CA SER A 103 6.83 -14.18 -5.27
C SER A 103 6.28 -14.20 -6.69
N VAL A 104 5.31 -15.08 -6.92
CA VAL A 104 4.40 -15.03 -8.07
C VAL A 104 3.00 -14.86 -7.52
N THR A 105 2.31 -13.82 -7.96
CA THR A 105 0.96 -13.49 -7.52
C THR A 105 0.00 -13.55 -8.70
N ARG A 106 -1.23 -14.01 -8.44
CA ARG A 106 -2.35 -13.91 -9.37
C ARG A 106 -3.00 -12.55 -9.20
N ALA A 107 -3.02 -11.73 -10.23
CA ALA A 107 -3.62 -10.40 -10.23
C ALA A 107 -4.92 -10.36 -11.04
N VAL A 108 -5.97 -9.78 -10.45
CA VAL A 108 -7.28 -9.58 -11.09
C VAL A 108 -7.57 -8.09 -11.16
N LEU A 109 -7.97 -7.61 -12.33
CA LEU A 109 -8.27 -6.20 -12.60
C LEU A 109 -9.78 -6.00 -12.75
N GLU A 110 -10.32 -5.05 -11.99
CA GLU A 110 -11.72 -4.65 -12.04
C GLU A 110 -11.80 -3.14 -12.28
N VAL A 111 -12.40 -2.73 -13.39
CA VAL A 111 -12.48 -1.32 -13.78
C VAL A 111 -13.92 -0.94 -14.07
N THR A 112 -14.43 0.05 -13.34
CA THR A 112 -15.65 0.80 -13.66
C THR A 112 -15.24 2.23 -14.01
N PRO A 113 -15.14 2.57 -15.31
CA PRO A 113 -14.62 3.86 -15.75
C PRO A 113 -15.33 5.03 -15.08
N GLY A 114 -14.56 5.98 -14.55
CA GLY A 114 -15.08 7.16 -13.85
C GLY A 114 -15.55 6.93 -12.42
N VAL A 115 -15.58 5.67 -11.96
CA VAL A 115 -16.06 5.31 -10.61
C VAL A 115 -14.96 4.65 -9.78
N ARG A 116 -14.33 3.60 -10.30
CA ARG A 116 -13.40 2.76 -9.53
C ARG A 116 -12.45 1.99 -10.42
N TRP A 117 -11.19 1.92 -10.02
CA TRP A 117 -10.20 0.98 -10.55
C TRP A 117 -9.65 0.16 -9.40
N GLN A 118 -9.60 -1.16 -9.55
CA GLN A 118 -9.13 -2.06 -8.51
C GLN A 118 -8.27 -3.18 -9.09
N ARG A 119 -7.08 -3.38 -8.52
CA ARG A 119 -6.21 -4.52 -8.79
C ARG A 119 -6.09 -5.30 -7.50
N SER A 120 -6.64 -6.50 -7.45
CA SER A 120 -6.41 -7.42 -6.34
C SER A 120 -5.32 -8.43 -6.70
N TRP A 121 -4.61 -8.94 -5.70
CA TRP A 121 -3.67 -10.03 -5.91
C TRP A 121 -3.70 -11.04 -4.78
N ARG A 122 -3.28 -12.26 -5.11
CA ARG A 122 -3.07 -13.34 -4.15
C ARG A 122 -1.85 -14.18 -4.54
N LEU A 123 -1.07 -14.58 -3.54
CA LEU A 123 0.10 -15.44 -3.71
C LEU A 123 -0.28 -16.75 -4.39
N VAL A 124 0.51 -17.14 -5.38
CA VAL A 124 0.44 -18.44 -6.04
C VAL A 124 1.61 -19.31 -5.57
N GLU A 125 2.82 -18.74 -5.58
CA GLU A 125 4.05 -19.41 -5.15
C GLU A 125 5.12 -18.38 -4.77
N GLY A 126 6.15 -18.82 -4.05
CA GLY A 126 7.27 -17.98 -3.62
C GLY A 126 7.67 -18.23 -2.17
N ASP A 127 8.47 -17.31 -1.65
CA ASP A 127 9.07 -17.43 -0.31
C ASP A 127 8.15 -16.97 0.82
N PHE A 128 7.07 -16.24 0.51
CA PHE A 128 6.08 -15.78 1.49
C PHE A 128 5.11 -16.91 1.85
N THR A 129 4.62 -16.91 3.10
CA THR A 129 3.51 -17.80 3.49
C THR A 129 2.16 -17.24 3.06
N VAL A 130 1.99 -15.93 3.16
CA VAL A 130 0.80 -15.19 2.75
C VAL A 130 1.24 -13.89 2.08
N ASN A 131 0.68 -13.59 0.92
CA ASN A 131 0.80 -12.30 0.26
C ASN A 131 -0.48 -12.06 -0.54
N GLU A 132 -1.33 -11.18 -0.04
CA GLU A 132 -2.57 -10.81 -0.70
C GLU A 132 -2.92 -9.36 -0.34
N GLY A 133 -3.67 -8.72 -1.22
CA GLY A 133 -4.02 -7.33 -1.06
C GLY A 133 -4.69 -6.76 -2.29
N TYR A 134 -4.90 -5.45 -2.28
CA TYR A 134 -5.41 -4.74 -3.44
C TYR A 134 -4.92 -3.31 -3.50
N TRP A 135 -4.85 -2.79 -4.71
CA TRP A 135 -4.81 -1.37 -5.00
C TRP A 135 -6.19 -0.93 -5.43
N ARG A 136 -6.62 0.24 -4.95
CA ARG A 136 -7.91 0.83 -5.29
C ARG A 136 -7.74 2.31 -5.53
N LEU A 137 -8.27 2.77 -6.66
CA LEU A 137 -8.33 4.17 -7.05
C LEU A 137 -9.78 4.59 -7.18
N GLU A 138 -10.10 5.73 -6.58
CA GLU A 138 -11.40 6.40 -6.63
C GLU A 138 -11.15 7.88 -6.92
N PRO A 139 -12.01 8.55 -7.71
CA PRO A 139 -11.95 10.01 -7.83
C PRO A 139 -12.16 10.68 -6.47
N SER A 140 -11.35 11.70 -6.17
CA SER A 140 -11.47 12.56 -4.97
C SER A 140 -12.42 13.72 -5.18
#